data_AF-A0A7W0J537-F1
#
_entry.id   AF-A0A7W0J537-F1
#
_cell.length_a   1.000
_cell.length_b   1.000
_cell.length_c   1.000
_cell.angle_alpha   90.00
_cell.angle_beta   90.00
_cell.angle_gamma   90.00
#
_symmetry.space_group_name_H-M   'P 1'
#
loop_
_entity.id
_entity.type
_entity.pdbx_description
1 polymer ?
#
loop_
_entity_poly.entity_id
_entity_poly.type
_entity_poly.pdbx_seq_one_letter_code
_entity_poly.pdbx_strand_id
1 'polypeptide(L)'
;MPIDEMTTVLEPRPLPNFVETPYVKDITERTLAYIAAGFPIHFRGVSGTGKTTLAMHVASKINRPVVMIHGDEEFSTSDLVGGEYGYRLRKV
;
A
#
# COMPACT_ATOMS: atom_id res chain seq x y z
N MET A 1 25.92 3.84 6.88
CA MET A 1 24.81 3.33 7.72
C MET A 1 24.05 2.31 6.88
N PRO A 2 23.60 1.16 7.42
CA PRO A 2 22.85 0.22 6.61
C PRO A 2 21.47 0.83 6.34
N ILE A 3 21.14 0.96 5.05
CA ILE A 3 19.84 1.41 4.56
C ILE A 3 18.95 0.17 4.61
N ASP A 4 18.42 -0.12 5.80
CA ASP A 4 17.39 -1.13 6.00
C ASP A 4 16.04 -0.40 6.06
N GLU A 5 15.69 0.28 4.97
CA GLU A 5 14.31 0.72 4.76
C GLU A 5 13.51 -0.50 4.32
N MET A 6 13.02 -1.24 5.33
CA MET A 6 12.18 -2.41 5.14
C MET A 6 10.92 -2.03 4.37
N THR A 7 10.93 -2.29 3.07
CA THR A 7 9.69 -2.47 2.29
C THR A 7 8.93 -3.61 2.95
N THR A 8 7.98 -3.27 3.82
CA THR A 8 7.28 -4.26 4.63
C THR A 8 6.19 -4.89 3.78
N VAL A 9 6.42 -6.14 3.40
CA VAL A 9 5.40 -6.97 2.76
C VAL A 9 4.44 -7.47 3.84
N LEU A 10 3.19 -7.05 3.76
CA LEU A 10 2.14 -7.37 4.70
C LEU A 10 1.12 -8.30 4.02
N GLU A 11 0.73 -9.37 4.72
CA GLU A 11 -0.48 -10.12 4.35
C GLU A 11 -1.71 -9.32 4.80
N PRO A 12 -2.55 -8.82 3.87
CA PRO A 12 -3.70 -8.03 4.27
C PRO A 12 -4.72 -8.93 4.94
N ARG A 13 -4.97 -8.68 6.23
CA ARG A 13 -6.08 -9.29 6.95
C ARG A 13 -7.16 -8.24 7.16
N PRO A 14 -8.45 -8.59 7.01
CA PRO A 14 -9.52 -7.72 7.46
C PRO A 14 -9.31 -7.40 8.94
N LEU A 15 -9.58 -6.15 9.35
CA LEU A 15 -9.61 -5.86 10.78
C LEU A 15 -10.71 -6.71 11.43
N PRO A 16 -10.46 -7.31 12.61
CA PRO A 16 -11.44 -8.19 13.27
C PRO A 16 -12.83 -7.57 13.45
N ASN A 17 -12.90 -6.24 13.56
CA ASN A 17 -14.13 -5.48 13.76
C ASN A 17 -14.37 -4.47 12.63
N PHE A 18 -14.03 -4.81 11.38
CA PHE A 18 -14.32 -3.94 10.25
C PHE A 18 -15.83 -3.77 10.06
N VAL A 19 -16.32 -2.53 10.15
CA VAL A 19 -17.75 -2.22 9.98
C VAL A 19 -18.02 -1.87 8.52
N GLU A 20 -18.69 -2.78 7.81
CA GLU A 20 -19.11 -2.56 6.42
C GLU A 20 -20.52 -1.96 6.39
N THR A 21 -20.61 -0.63 6.41
CA THR A 21 -21.88 0.09 6.18
C THR A 21 -22.27 0.05 4.70
N PRO A 22 -23.52 0.36 4.31
CA PRO A 22 -23.90 0.44 2.90
C PRO A 22 -23.01 1.37 2.07
N TYR A 23 -22.59 2.49 2.66
CA TYR A 23 -21.66 3.45 2.03
C TYR A 23 -20.26 2.85 1.81
N VAL A 24 -19.71 2.17 2.82
CA VAL A 24 -18.39 1.51 2.72
C VAL A 24 -18.44 0.37 1.70
N LYS A 25 -19.56 -0.37 1.66
CA LYS A 25 -19.80 -1.43 0.69
C LYS A 25 -19.80 -0.90 -0.75
N ASP A 26 -20.54 0.17 -1.04
CA ASP A 26 -20.57 0.80 -2.37
C ASP A 26 -19.17 1.20 -2.84
N ILE A 27 -18.40 1.87 -1.98
CA ILE A 27 -17.02 2.26 -2.31
C ILE A 27 -16.15 1.04 -2.56
N THR A 28 -16.28 0.00 -1.73
CA THR A 28 -15.50 -1.24 -1.86
C THR A 28 -15.80 -1.93 -3.19
N GLU A 29 -17.08 -2.06 -3.57
CA GLU A 29 -17.51 -2.68 -4.83
C GLU A 29 -16.99 -1.91 -6.05
N ARG A 30 -17.13 -0.58 -6.04
CA ARG A 30 -16.59 0.30 -7.09
C ARG A 30 -15.08 0.17 -7.21
N THR A 31 -14.39 0.09 -6.08
CA THR A 31 -12.94 -0.07 -6.04
C THR A 31 -12.51 -1.39 -6.68
N LEU A 32 -13.17 -2.50 -6.32
CA LEU A 32 -12.88 -3.81 -6.89
C LEU A 32 -13.14 -3.83 -8.40
N ALA A 33 -14.18 -3.14 -8.88
CA ALA A 33 -14.45 -3.00 -10.31
C ALA A 33 -13.33 -2.25 -11.05
N TYR A 34 -12.81 -1.15 -10.50
CA TYR A 34 -11.69 -0.42 -11.10
C TYR A 34 -10.41 -1.26 -11.15
N ILE A 35 -10.09 -1.97 -10.06
CA ILE A 35 -8.94 -2.88 -10.01
C ILE A 35 -9.09 -3.97 -11.07
N ALA A 36 -10.27 -4.58 -11.19
CA ALA A 36 -10.53 -5.62 -12.18
C ALA A 36 -10.40 -5.11 -13.62
N ALA A 37 -10.70 -3.83 -13.85
CA ALA A 37 -10.50 -3.16 -15.13
C ALA A 37 -9.06 -2.65 -15.36
N GLY A 38 -8.13 -2.88 -14.43
CA GLY A 38 -6.71 -2.50 -14.56
C GLY A 38 -6.41 -1.04 -14.22
N PHE A 39 -7.34 -0.32 -13.57
CA PHE A 39 -7.14 1.07 -13.19
C PHE A 39 -6.59 1.21 -11.76
N PRO A 40 -5.59 2.08 -11.54
CA PRO A 40 -5.12 2.41 -10.21
C PRO A 40 -6.18 3.22 -9.46
N ILE A 41 -6.20 3.05 -8.14
CA ILE A 41 -7.15 3.69 -7.23
C ILE A 41 -6.42 4.59 -6.23
N HIS A 42 -7.06 5.69 -5.84
CA HIS A 42 -6.56 6.58 -4.80
C HIS A 42 -7.72 7.04 -3.91
N PHE A 43 -7.75 6.57 -2.66
CA PHE A 43 -8.72 7.02 -1.68
C PHE A 43 -8.37 8.42 -1.16
N ARG A 44 -9.29 9.37 -1.27
CA ARG A 44 -9.13 10.75 -0.81
C ARG A 44 -10.09 11.08 0.34
N GLY A 45 -9.67 11.96 1.23
CA GLY A 45 -10.45 12.39 2.40
C GLY A 45 -9.57 12.90 3.54
N VAL A 46 -10.18 13.57 4.53
CA VAL A 46 -9.50 14.13 5.71
C VAL A 46 -8.74 13.04 6.49
N SER A 47 -7.72 13.42 7.25
CA SER A 47 -7.04 12.47 8.15
C SER A 47 -8.04 11.80 9.11
N GLY A 48 -7.78 10.54 9.47
CA GLY A 48 -8.64 9.77 10.38
C GLY A 48 -9.92 9.19 9.78
N THR A 49 -10.23 9.41 8.49
CA THR A 49 -11.47 8.88 7.87
C THR A 49 -11.41 7.39 7.46
N GLY A 50 -10.39 6.64 7.89
CA GLY A 50 -10.29 5.20 7.61
C GLY A 50 -9.80 4.82 6.21
N LYS A 51 -9.13 5.71 5.47
CA LYS A 51 -8.60 5.41 4.11
C LYS A 51 -7.65 4.20 4.08
N THR A 52 -6.67 4.18 4.97
CA THR A 52 -5.72 3.06 5.09
C THR A 52 -6.44 1.78 5.48
N THR A 53 -7.38 1.86 6.42
CA THR A 53 -8.24 0.74 6.82
C THR A 53 -9.04 0.19 5.64
N LEU A 54 -9.63 1.06 4.81
CA LEU A 54 -10.35 0.65 3.60
C LEU A 54 -9.42 0.02 2.55
N ALA A 55 -8.21 0.56 2.37
CA ALA A 55 -7.23 -0.03 1.48
C ALA A 55 -6.83 -1.45 1.92
N MET A 56 -6.57 -1.66 3.22
CA MET A 56 -6.28 -2.99 3.77
C MET A 56 -7.48 -3.94 3.64
N HIS A 57 -8.70 -3.45 3.83
CA HIS A 57 -9.93 -4.23 3.60
C HIS A 57 -10.03 -4.69 2.15
N VAL A 58 -9.87 -3.78 1.18
CA VAL A 58 -9.89 -4.13 -0.26
C VAL A 58 -8.76 -5.09 -0.61
N ALA A 59 -7.55 -4.87 -0.09
CA ALA A 59 -6.40 -5.74 -0.31
C ALA A 59 -6.67 -7.18 0.17
N SER A 60 -7.34 -7.33 1.32
CA SER A 60 -7.73 -8.65 1.82
C SER A 60 -8.74 -9.37 0.92
N LYS A 61 -9.61 -8.62 0.23
CA LYS A 61 -10.60 -9.19 -0.71
C LYS A 61 -9.96 -9.66 -2.03
N ILE A 62 -8.87 -9.01 -2.47
CA ILE A 62 -8.14 -9.41 -3.70
C ILE A 62 -7.09 -10.50 -3.46
N ASN A 63 -6.87 -10.92 -2.20
CA ASN A 63 -5.87 -11.93 -1.82
C ASN A 63 -4.48 -11.66 -2.39
N ARG A 64 -4.02 -10.40 -2.32
CA ARG A 64 -2.69 -9.98 -2.77
C ARG A 64 -1.90 -9.41 -1.59
N PRO A 65 -0.62 -9.75 -1.44
CA PRO A 65 0.22 -9.11 -0.42
C PRO A 65 0.28 -7.60 -0.66
N VAL A 66 0.36 -6.84 0.42
CA VAL A 66 0.48 -5.37 0.41
C VAL A 66 1.94 -5.01 0.60
N VAL A 67 2.45 -4.17 -0.28
CA VAL A 67 3.72 -3.48 -0.07
C VAL A 67 3.41 -2.13 0.54
N MET A 68 3.86 -1.91 1.78
CA MET A 68 3.68 -0.63 2.46
C MET A 68 4.93 0.23 2.25
N ILE A 69 4.74 1.35 1.55
CA ILE A 69 5.77 2.37 1.32
C ILE A 69 5.43 3.57 2.19
N HIS A 70 6.32 3.90 3.13
CA HIS A 70 6.27 5.12 3.91
C HIS A 70 7.37 6.04 3.39
N GLY A 71 7.06 7.32 3.24
CA GLY A 71 8.05 8.34 2.92
C GLY A 71 7.85 9.54 3.83
N ASP A 72 8.93 10.30 4.01
CA ASP A 72 8.93 11.61 4.61
C ASP A 72 9.39 12.66 3.57
N GLU A 73 9.80 13.84 4.02
CA GLU A 73 10.27 14.91 3.14
C GLU A 73 11.62 14.61 2.47
N GLU A 74 12.40 13.66 2.99
CA GLU A 74 13.69 13.24 2.42
C GLU A 74 13.52 12.09 1.42
N PHE A 75 12.34 11.46 1.39
CA PHE A 75 12.03 10.34 0.50
C PHE A 75 12.08 10.75 -0.99
N SER A 76 13.02 10.15 -1.72
CA SER A 76 13.36 10.52 -3.09
C SER A 76 13.07 9.39 -4.09
N THR A 77 13.18 9.69 -5.38
CA THR A 77 13.05 8.67 -6.42
C THR A 77 14.13 7.60 -6.32
N SER A 78 15.33 7.95 -5.85
CA SER A 78 16.44 7.01 -5.65
C SER A 78 16.12 5.94 -4.62
N ASP A 79 15.23 6.21 -3.66
CA ASP A 79 14.79 5.24 -2.65
C ASP A 79 13.80 4.22 -3.24
N LEU A 80 13.09 4.61 -4.32
CA LEU A 80 12.15 3.75 -5.03
C LEU A 80 12.80 2.91 -6.12
N VAL A 81 13.73 3.48 -6.90
CA VAL A 81 14.31 2.81 -8.07
C VAL A 81 15.80 2.48 -7.94
N GLY A 82 16.42 2.87 -6.82
CA GLY A 82 17.86 2.82 -6.62
C GLY A 82 18.57 4.07 -7.15
N GLY A 83 19.51 4.61 -6.39
CA GLY A 83 20.38 5.71 -6.84
C GLY A 83 21.67 5.21 -7.49
N GLU A 84 22.35 6.10 -8.23
CA GLU A 84 23.60 5.81 -8.93
C GLU A 84 24.83 5.77 -7.99
N TYR A 85 24.82 4.94 -6.96
CA TYR A 85 25.88 4.89 -5.96
C TYR A 85 27.10 4.02 -6.35
N GLY A 86 27.15 3.54 -7.60
CA GLY A 86 28.15 2.57 -8.06
C GLY A 86 27.95 1.17 -7.47
N TYR A 87 28.47 0.13 -8.13
CA TYR A 87 28.33 -1.25 -7.65
C TYR A 87 29.47 -1.62 -6.69
N ARG A 88 29.15 -2.21 -5.54
CA ARG A 88 30.14 -2.80 -4.62
C ARG A 88 30.05 -4.31 -4.68
N LEU A 89 30.86 -4.91 -5.54
CA LEU A 89 31.01 -6.36 -5.63
C LEU A 89 31.75 -6.88 -4.39
N ARG A 90 31.07 -7.65 -3.54
CA ARG A 90 31.72 -8.39 -2.45
C ARG A 90 31.96 -9.81 -2.94
N LYS A 91 33.23 -10.13 -3.22
CA LYS A 91 33.66 -11.48 -3.58
C LYS A 91 33.53 -12.37 -2.33
N VAL A 92 32.72 -13.42 -2.41
CA VAL A 92 32.64 -14.50 -1.42
C VAL A 92 33.85 -15.42 -1.59
#